data_AF-A0A956K9G2-F1
#
_entry.id   AF-A0A956K9G2-F1
#
_cell.length_a   1.000
_cell.length_b   1.000
_cell.length_c   1.000
_cell.angle_alpha   90.00
_cell.angle_beta   90.00
_cell.angle_gamma   90.00
#
_symmetry.space_group_name_H-M   'P 1'
#
loop_
_entity.id
_entity.type
_entity.pdbx_description
1 polymer ?
#
loop_
_entity_poly.entity_id
_entity_poly.type
_entity_poly.pdbx_seq_one_letter_code
_entity_poly.pdbx_strand_id
1 'polypeptide(L)'
;NLLADEESANIAVLHSELSNEELAEFDEALKALALAYRAIGLACVGVNGDRELGEALKAEPSRYTYFPAPAGHTFIFRLVSSRDEAREWAAARDAEAQAWAEGLPLRSADELRTYH
;
A
#
# COMPACT_ATOMS: atom_id res chain seq x y z
N ASN A 1 -8.10 14.50 -14.48
CA ASN A 1 -8.53 13.78 -13.26
C ASN A 1 -9.40 12.55 -13.50
N LEU A 2 -10.08 12.36 -14.63
CA LEU A 2 -10.84 11.11 -14.88
C LEU A 2 -9.95 9.86 -15.13
N LEU A 3 -8.71 10.01 -15.58
CA LEU A 3 -7.81 8.89 -15.89
C LEU A 3 -7.15 8.26 -14.64
N ALA A 4 -7.02 9.02 -13.55
CA ALA A 4 -6.47 8.49 -12.30
C ALA A 4 -7.47 7.55 -11.60
N ASP A 5 -8.78 7.81 -11.76
CA ASP A 5 -9.86 7.00 -11.18
C ASP A 5 -9.96 5.60 -11.82
N GLU A 6 -9.67 5.48 -13.13
CA GLU A 6 -9.66 4.17 -13.81
C GLU A 6 -8.45 3.32 -13.40
N GLU A 7 -7.31 3.94 -13.10
CA GLU A 7 -6.13 3.22 -12.63
C GLU A 7 -6.17 2.94 -11.13
N SER A 8 -6.80 3.80 -10.31
CA SER A 8 -6.94 3.58 -8.87
C SER A 8 -7.79 2.35 -8.59
N ALA A 9 -8.77 2.07 -9.45
CA ALA A 9 -9.56 0.85 -9.42
C ALA A 9 -8.72 -0.45 -9.53
N ASN A 10 -7.50 -0.36 -10.07
CA ASN A 10 -6.59 -1.50 -10.19
C ASN A 10 -5.59 -1.60 -9.02
N ILE A 11 -5.69 -0.70 -8.04
CA ILE A 11 -4.85 -0.69 -6.84
C ILE A 11 -5.63 -1.28 -5.67
N ALA A 12 -4.99 -2.16 -4.91
CA ALA A 12 -5.56 -2.71 -3.69
C ALA A 12 -4.79 -2.22 -2.45
N VAL A 13 -5.55 -1.96 -1.38
CA VAL A 13 -5.01 -1.60 -0.07
C VAL A 13 -5.26 -2.77 0.89
N LEU A 14 -4.21 -3.24 1.55
CA LEU A 14 -4.32 -4.15 2.69
C LEU A 14 -4.31 -3.32 3.96
N HIS A 15 -5.45 -3.28 4.65
CA HIS A 15 -5.57 -2.58 5.92
C HIS A 15 -5.20 -3.50 7.09
N SER A 16 -4.62 -2.91 8.14
CA SER A 16 -4.76 -3.45 9.50
C SER A 16 -6.12 -3.06 10.07
N GLU A 17 -6.62 -3.77 11.09
CA GLU A 17 -7.90 -3.46 11.76
C GLU A 17 -8.02 -1.97 12.10
N LEU A 18 -7.03 -1.42 12.80
CA LEU A 18 -6.99 0.00 13.18
C LEU A 18 -7.02 0.93 11.97
N SER A 19 -6.24 0.64 10.94
CA SER A 19 -6.24 1.49 9.74
C SER A 19 -7.54 1.39 8.96
N ASN A 20 -8.23 0.25 8.99
CA ASN A 20 -9.53 0.12 8.36
C ASN A 20 -10.56 1.01 9.08
N GLU A 21 -10.56 0.99 10.42
CA GLU A 21 -11.46 1.81 11.23
C GLU A 21 -11.24 3.32 11.00
N GLU A 22 -9.99 3.77 10.90
CA GLU A 22 -9.67 5.20 10.77
C GLU A 22 -9.58 5.70 9.33
N LEU A 23 -9.23 4.84 8.37
CA LEU A 23 -8.91 5.23 7.00
C LEU A 23 -9.85 4.68 5.93
N ALA A 24 -10.90 3.92 6.27
CA ALA A 24 -11.83 3.38 5.27
C ALA A 24 -12.45 4.46 4.37
N GLU A 25 -12.74 5.66 4.91
CA GLU A 25 -13.27 6.77 4.10
C GLU A 25 -12.23 7.42 3.18
N PHE A 26 -10.93 7.14 3.40
CA PHE A 26 -9.81 7.68 2.65
C PHE A 26 -9.20 6.67 1.65
N ASP A 27 -9.85 5.54 1.40
CA ASP A 27 -9.32 4.46 0.55
C ASP A 27 -8.94 4.93 -0.86
N GLU A 28 -9.77 5.79 -1.48
CA GLU A 28 -9.43 6.39 -2.79
C GLU A 28 -8.22 7.32 -2.72
N ALA A 29 -8.02 8.05 -1.62
CA ALA A 29 -6.83 8.87 -1.42
C ALA A 29 -5.58 8.01 -1.24
N LEU A 30 -5.69 6.87 -0.55
CA LEU A 30 -4.60 5.90 -0.41
C LEU A 30 -4.23 5.27 -1.75
N LYS A 31 -5.21 4.90 -2.58
CA LYS A 31 -4.96 4.38 -3.93
C LYS A 31 -4.32 5.42 -4.83
N ALA A 32 -4.79 6.67 -4.80
CA ALA A 32 -4.16 7.78 -5.51
C ALA A 32 -2.70 8.01 -5.05
N LEU A 33 -2.44 7.84 -3.75
CA LEU A 33 -1.08 7.87 -3.21
C LEU A 33 -0.22 6.72 -3.79
N ALA A 34 -0.70 5.48 -3.83
CA ALA A 34 0.01 4.37 -4.47
C ALA A 34 0.37 4.69 -5.93
N LEU A 35 -0.60 5.19 -6.69
CA LEU A 35 -0.40 5.56 -8.09
C LEU A 35 0.71 6.59 -8.25
N ALA A 36 0.75 7.61 -7.39
CA ALA A 36 1.81 8.62 -7.41
C ALA A 36 3.21 8.02 -7.19
N TYR A 37 3.31 6.90 -6.46
CA TYR A 37 4.55 6.15 -6.25
C TYR A 37 4.77 5.02 -7.29
N ARG A 38 3.90 4.89 -8.31
CA ARG A 38 3.87 3.75 -9.24
C ARG A 38 3.81 2.40 -8.51
N ALA A 39 3.08 2.33 -7.39
CA ALA A 39 2.77 1.08 -6.73
C ALA A 39 1.49 0.48 -7.31
N ILE A 40 1.40 -0.85 -7.33
CA ILE A 40 0.18 -1.60 -7.70
C ILE A 40 -0.64 -2.02 -6.47
N GLY A 41 -0.12 -1.78 -5.28
CA GLY A 41 -0.81 -2.00 -4.01
C GLY A 41 -0.08 -1.34 -2.85
N LEU A 42 -0.80 -1.16 -1.74
CA LEU A 42 -0.21 -0.78 -0.46
C LEU A 42 -0.65 -1.74 0.63
N ALA A 43 0.21 -1.97 1.62
CA ALA A 43 -0.16 -2.66 2.84
C ALA A 43 0.17 -1.81 4.06
N CYS A 44 -0.81 -1.60 4.94
CA CYS A 44 -0.61 -0.96 6.23
C CYS A 44 0.27 -1.87 7.09
N VAL A 45 1.46 -1.38 7.46
CA VAL A 45 2.44 -2.15 8.23
C VAL A 45 2.59 -1.68 9.67
N GLY A 46 1.90 -0.60 10.04
CA GLY A 46 1.91 -0.06 11.39
C GLY A 46 1.68 1.44 11.42
N VAL A 47 1.95 2.01 12.59
CA VAL A 47 1.87 3.45 12.85
C VAL A 47 3.22 3.98 13.35
N ASN A 48 3.39 5.29 13.34
CA ASN A 48 4.55 5.95 13.92
C ASN A 48 4.80 5.51 15.38
N GLY A 49 6.06 5.20 15.71
CA GLY A 49 6.47 4.77 17.06
C GLY A 49 6.82 3.28 17.17
N ASP A 50 6.56 2.49 16.13
CA ASP A 50 7.01 1.10 16.05
C ASP A 50 8.52 1.01 15.75
N ARG A 51 9.28 0.36 16.65
CA ARG A 51 10.75 0.24 16.57
C ARG A 51 11.20 -0.71 15.46
N GLU A 52 10.50 -1.82 15.26
CA GLU A 52 10.87 -2.83 14.25
C GLU A 52 10.64 -2.28 12.84
N LEU A 53 9.55 -1.54 12.68
CA LEU A 53 9.25 -0.82 11.44
C LEU A 53 10.32 0.24 11.10
N GLY A 54 10.89 0.89 12.12
CA GLY A 54 11.96 1.88 11.95
C GLY A 54 13.24 1.32 11.33
N GLU A 55 13.55 0.03 11.52
CA GLU A 55 14.70 -0.62 10.89
C GLU A 55 14.42 -0.99 9.43
N ALA A 56 13.24 -1.51 9.14
CA ALA A 56 12.81 -1.81 7.77
C ALA A 56 12.75 -0.55 6.89
N LEU A 57 12.25 0.57 7.44
CA LEU A 57 12.22 1.87 6.79
C LEU A 57 13.61 2.39 6.40
N LYS A 58 14.63 2.13 7.23
CA LYS A 58 16.01 2.54 6.94
C LYS A 58 16.65 1.71 5.85
N ALA A 59 16.30 0.42 5.77
CA ALA A 59 16.86 -0.49 4.77
C ALA A 59 16.33 -0.19 3.36
N GLU A 60 15.03 0.10 3.22
CA GLU A 60 14.38 0.30 1.92
C GLU A 60 13.38 1.48 1.93
N PRO A 61 13.82 2.73 2.14
CA PRO A 61 12.92 3.86 2.35
C PRO A 61 12.00 4.14 1.16
N SER A 62 12.40 3.81 -0.06
CA SER A 62 11.58 4.01 -1.27
C SER A 62 10.38 3.06 -1.37
N ARG A 63 10.33 2.01 -0.55
CA ARG A 63 9.21 1.05 -0.51
C ARG A 63 8.16 1.40 0.53
N TYR A 64 8.26 2.56 1.17
CA TYR A 64 7.29 2.97 2.17
C TYR A 64 6.79 4.38 1.91
N THR A 65 5.53 4.59 2.28
CA THR A 65 4.91 5.91 2.33
C THR A 65 4.16 6.03 3.65
N TYR A 66 3.70 7.23 3.96
CA TYR A 66 2.94 7.51 5.18
C TYR A 66 1.68 8.29 4.86
N PHE A 67 0.63 8.03 5.63
CA PHE A 67 -0.64 8.75 5.57
C PHE A 67 -1.03 9.21 6.99
N PRO A 68 -1.02 10.52 7.26
CA PRO A 68 -1.47 11.03 8.55
C PRO A 68 -3.00 11.02 8.62
N ALA A 69 -3.55 10.33 9.63
CA ALA A 69 -4.98 10.33 9.90
C ALA A 69 -5.39 11.54 10.76
N PRO A 70 -6.65 11.99 10.68
CA PRO A 70 -7.17 13.08 11.51
C PRO A 70 -7.04 12.84 13.03
N ALA A 71 -7.04 11.56 13.46
CA ALA A 71 -6.94 11.15 14.86
C ALA A 71 -5.51 11.27 15.45
N GLY A 72 -4.52 11.70 14.64
CA GLY A 72 -3.14 11.95 15.10
C GLY A 72 -2.19 10.77 14.91
N HIS A 73 -2.67 9.61 14.47
CA HIS A 73 -1.82 8.51 14.01
C HIS A 73 -1.23 8.81 12.64
N THR A 74 0.04 8.48 12.43
CA THR A 74 0.65 8.43 11.10
C THR A 74 0.81 6.98 10.71
N PHE A 75 -0.05 6.52 9.81
CA PHE A 75 0.00 5.16 9.29
C PHE A 75 1.12 5.04 8.28
N ILE A 76 1.87 3.95 8.37
CA ILE A 76 2.96 3.63 7.47
C ILE A 76 2.50 2.50 6.57
N PHE A 77 2.67 2.72 5.27
CA PHE A 77 2.29 1.77 4.25
C PHE A 77 3.53 1.27 3.53
N ARG A 78 3.64 -0.04 3.35
CA ARG A 78 4.57 -0.62 2.38
C ARG A 78 3.93 -0.58 1.01
N LEU A 79 4.67 -0.03 0.05
CA LEU A 79 4.35 0.00 -1.37
C LEU A 79 4.88 -1.27 -2.03
N VAL A 80 4.10 -1.83 -2.95
CA VAL A 80 4.54 -2.94 -3.81
C VAL A 80 4.39 -2.56 -5.28
N SER A 81 5.42 -2.84 -6.06
CA SER A 81 5.47 -2.53 -7.50
C SER A 81 5.21 -3.75 -8.38
N SER A 82 5.24 -4.96 -7.82
CA SER A 82 4.90 -6.19 -8.52
C SER A 82 4.16 -7.17 -7.63
N ARG A 83 3.42 -8.08 -8.25
CA ARG A 83 2.68 -9.13 -7.53
C ARG A 83 3.63 -10.12 -6.87
N ASP A 84 4.75 -10.42 -7.53
CA ASP A 84 5.76 -11.34 -6.96
C ASP A 84 6.41 -10.73 -5.72
N GLU A 85 6.69 -9.42 -5.72
CA GLU A 85 7.12 -8.70 -4.52
C GLU A 85 6.06 -8.81 -3.40
N ALA A 86 4.78 -8.58 -3.74
CA ALA A 86 3.70 -8.67 -2.78
C ALA A 86 3.60 -10.07 -2.16
N ARG A 87 3.75 -11.12 -2.97
CA ARG A 87 3.77 -12.52 -2.53
C ARG A 87 4.93 -12.83 -1.60
N GLU A 88 6.14 -12.44 -1.99
CA GLU A 88 7.35 -12.64 -1.17
C GLU A 88 7.20 -11.96 0.20
N TRP A 89 6.68 -10.73 0.20
CA TRP A 89 6.43 -9.99 1.43
C TRP A 89 5.30 -10.60 2.28
N ALA A 90 4.23 -11.08 1.66
CA ALA A 90 3.10 -11.72 2.33
C ALA A 90 3.43 -13.12 2.87
N ALA A 91 4.42 -13.81 2.30
CA ALA A 91 4.80 -15.18 2.70
C ALA A 91 5.24 -15.32 4.15
N ALA A 92 5.79 -14.26 4.74
CA ALA A 92 6.22 -14.23 6.13
C ALA A 92 5.14 -13.75 7.12
N ARG A 93 3.89 -13.55 6.67
CA ARG A 93 2.82 -12.90 7.45
C ARG A 93 1.67 -13.86 7.75
N ASP A 94 0.56 -13.71 7.04
CA ASP A 94 -0.69 -14.42 7.31
C ASP A 94 -1.45 -14.71 6.00
N ALA A 95 -2.55 -15.45 6.14
CA ALA A 95 -3.38 -15.87 5.01
C ALA A 95 -4.10 -14.71 4.34
N GLU A 96 -4.38 -13.61 5.05
CA GLU A 96 -5.04 -12.43 4.52
C GLU A 96 -4.09 -11.64 3.62
N ALA A 97 -2.85 -11.42 4.07
CA ALA A 97 -1.80 -10.82 3.27
C ALA A 97 -1.51 -11.63 2.00
N GLN A 98 -1.51 -12.96 2.11
CA GLN A 98 -1.36 -13.86 0.96
C GLN A 98 -2.52 -13.71 -0.03
N ALA A 99 -3.77 -13.75 0.45
CA ALA A 99 -4.95 -13.58 -0.39
C ALA A 99 -4.98 -12.21 -1.08
N TRP A 100 -4.59 -11.16 -0.36
CA TRP A 100 -4.43 -9.81 -0.92
C TRP A 100 -3.39 -9.78 -2.04
N ALA A 101 -2.20 -10.36 -1.80
CA ALA A 101 -1.12 -10.38 -2.79
C ALA A 101 -1.53 -11.15 -4.06
N GLU A 102 -2.21 -12.29 -3.92
CA GLU A 102 -2.74 -13.06 -5.06
C GLU A 102 -3.85 -12.32 -5.81
N GLY A 103 -4.65 -11.55 -5.08
CA GLY A 103 -5.79 -10.77 -5.57
C GLY A 103 -5.43 -9.46 -6.27
N LEU A 104 -4.16 -9.03 -6.26
CA LEU A 104 -3.74 -7.81 -6.94
C LEU A 104 -4.14 -7.85 -8.44
N PRO A 105 -4.83 -6.84 -8.98
CA PRO A 105 -5.28 -6.85 -10.37
C PRO A 105 -4.12 -6.86 -11.37
N LEU A 106 -3.09 -6.05 -11.11
CA LEU A 106 -1.90 -5.91 -11.95
C LEU A 106 -0.81 -6.91 -11.57
N ARG A 107 0.09 -7.23 -12.50
CA ARG A 107 1.30 -8.01 -12.22
C ARG A 107 2.47 -7.09 -11.87
N SER A 108 2.54 -5.92 -12.49
CA SER A 108 3.61 -4.94 -12.27
C SER A 108 3.18 -3.50 -12.52
N ALA A 109 3.95 -2.58 -11.95
CA ALA A 109 3.80 -1.14 -12.16
C ALA A 109 4.01 -0.71 -13.62
N ASP A 110 4.62 -1.54 -14.46
CA ASP A 110 4.80 -1.27 -15.89
C ASP A 110 3.49 -1.35 -16.67
N GLU A 111 2.46 -1.98 -16.10
CA GLU A 111 1.11 -2.03 -16.69
C GLU A 111 0.32 -0.74 -16.44
N LEU A 112 0.81 0.16 -15.57
CA LEU A 112 0.24 1.48 -15.34
C LEU A 112 0.56 2.40 -16.53
N ARG A 113 -0.50 2.89 -17.17
CA ARG A 113 -0.48 3.66 -18.42
C ARG A 113 -0.42 5.18 -18.21
N THR A 114 -0.83 5.71 -17.05
CA THR A 114 -1.18 7.14 -16.93
C THR A 114 -0.10 8.05 -16.35
N TYR A 115 1.13 7.58 -16.15
CA TYR A 115 2.24 8.41 -15.66
C TYR A 115 3.38 8.53 -16.70
N HIS A 116 3.05 8.95 -17.92
CA HIS A 116 3.98 9.35 -18.98
C HIS A 116 3.82 10.83 -19.33
#